data_AF-A0A7S2Q0Z4-F1
#
_entry.id   AF-A0A7S2Q0Z4-F1
#
_cell.length_a   1.000
_cell.length_b   1.000
_cell.length_c   1.000
_cell.angle_alpha   90.00
_cell.angle_beta   90.00
_cell.angle_gamma   90.00
#
_symmetry.space_group_name_H-M   'P 1'
#
loop_
_entity.id
_entity.type
_entity.pdbx_description
1 polymer ?
#
loop_
_entity_poly.entity_id
_entity_poly.type
_entity_poly.pdbx_seq_one_letter_code
_entity_poly.pdbx_strand_id
1 'polypeptide(L)'
;MDENTAVGCCAVCGKSGSSLKICTRCRDVHYCSIDCQKTQWPKHKLTCKPNYWREANDAIGRCIEDEALAPHEVKTLKLKLKCIVGEMNNLDRDRNPEASDESLPD
;
A
#
# COMPACT_ATOMS: atom_id res chain seq x y z
N MET A 1 16.65 10.59 21.04
CA MET A 1 15.49 9.87 21.61
C MET A 1 14.49 9.79 20.48
N ASP A 2 14.67 8.79 19.63
CA ASP A 2 14.06 8.74 18.29
C ASP A 2 13.07 7.59 18.26
N GLU A 3 12.02 7.73 19.06
CA GLU A 3 11.03 6.69 19.30
C GLU A 3 9.74 7.01 18.54
N ASN A 4 9.75 6.72 17.23
CA ASN A 4 8.54 6.34 16.50
C ASN A 4 8.87 5.85 15.07
N THR A 5 9.75 4.85 14.93
CA THR A 5 9.85 4.15 13.64
C THR A 5 8.84 3.02 13.64
N ALA A 6 7.75 3.16 12.88
CA ALA A 6 6.86 2.06 12.60
C ALA A 6 7.63 1.02 11.78
N VAL A 7 8.21 0.03 12.46
CA VAL A 7 8.97 -1.05 11.82
C VAL A 7 7.97 -1.98 11.16
N GLY A 8 7.93 -1.96 9.82
CA GLY A 8 7.18 -2.95 9.06
C GLY A 8 7.70 -4.37 9.33
N CYS A 9 6.91 -5.39 8.98
CA CYS A 9 7.32 -6.79 9.02
C CYS A 9 7.26 -7.41 7.63
N CYS A 10 8.18 -8.34 7.34
CA CYS A 10 8.14 -9.11 6.11
C CYS A 10 6.86 -9.96 6.03
N ALA A 11 6.11 -9.85 4.94
CA ALA A 11 4.86 -10.58 4.75
C ALA A 11 5.01 -12.09 4.55
N VAL A 12 6.23 -12.59 4.33
CA VAL A 12 6.52 -14.03 4.18
C VAL A 12 7.08 -14.64 5.46
N CYS A 13 8.10 -14.02 6.04
CA CYS A 13 8.85 -14.62 7.15
C CYS A 13 8.68 -13.87 8.48
N GLY A 14 7.85 -12.82 8.52
CA GLY A 14 7.56 -12.05 9.73
C GLY A 14 8.70 -11.19 10.26
N LYS A 15 9.90 -11.26 9.67
CA LYS A 15 11.07 -10.50 10.13
C LYS A 15 10.79 -8.99 10.07
N SER A 16 10.89 -8.35 11.22
CA SER A 16 10.93 -6.90 11.36
C SER A 16 12.35 -6.39 11.13
N GLY A 17 12.49 -5.23 10.49
CA GLY A 17 13.78 -4.60 10.30
C GLY A 17 13.65 -3.21 9.72
N SER A 18 14.69 -2.40 9.91
CA SER A 18 14.78 -1.05 9.34
C SER A 18 14.92 -1.06 7.81
N SER A 19 15.35 -2.18 7.22
CA SER A 19 15.72 -2.30 5.79
C SER A 19 14.76 -3.16 4.98
N LEU A 20 13.46 -3.08 5.24
CA LEU A 20 12.48 -3.83 4.44
C LEU A 20 12.24 -3.17 3.08
N LYS A 21 12.15 -4.00 2.04
CA LYS A 21 11.79 -3.61 0.69
C LYS A 21 10.28 -3.58 0.55
N ILE A 22 9.75 -2.52 -0.02
CA ILE A 22 8.31 -2.37 -0.25
C ILE A 22 8.01 -2.74 -1.70
N CYS A 23 6.87 -3.37 -1.96
CA CYS A 23 6.39 -3.53 -3.33
C CYS A 23 6.26 -2.15 -4.01
N THR A 24 6.99 -1.92 -5.10
CA THR A 24 7.00 -0.62 -5.80
C THR A 24 5.64 -0.28 -6.43
N ARG A 25 4.84 -1.28 -6.79
CA ARG A 25 3.52 -1.14 -7.40
C ARG A 25 2.46 -0.70 -6.39
N CYS A 26 2.24 -1.47 -5.32
CA CYS A 26 1.17 -1.17 -4.35
C CYS A 26 1.64 -0.37 -3.13
N ARG A 27 2.94 -0.34 -2.85
CA ARG A 27 3.55 0.33 -1.67
C ARG A 27 2.93 -0.06 -0.32
N ASP A 28 2.31 -1.24 -0.23
CA ASP A 28 1.51 -1.66 0.93
C ASP A 28 2.11 -2.87 1.66
N VAL A 29 2.80 -3.74 0.92
CA VAL A 29 3.39 -4.97 1.46
C VAL A 29 4.91 -4.84 1.53
N HIS A 30 5.48 -5.28 2.65
CA HIS A 30 6.91 -5.24 2.95
C HIS A 30 7.54 -6.64 2.87
N TYR A 31 8.77 -6.71 2.38
CA TYR A 31 9.55 -7.92 2.20
C TYR A 31 10.98 -7.70 2.68
N CYS A 32 11.56 -8.65 3.39
CA CYS A 32 12.97 -8.53 3.79
C CYS A 32 13.95 -8.79 2.62
N SER A 33 13.49 -9.46 1.56
CA SER A 33 14.31 -9.76 0.38
C SER A 33 13.45 -9.89 -0.88
N ILE A 34 14.11 -9.86 -2.04
CA ILE A 34 13.46 -10.13 -3.34
C ILE A 34 12.94 -11.58 -3.39
N ASP A 35 13.62 -12.52 -2.72
CA ASP A 35 13.18 -13.90 -2.66
C ASP A 35 11.84 -14.03 -1.95
N CYS A 36 11.67 -13.35 -0.80
CA CYS A 36 10.37 -13.30 -0.13
C CYS A 36 9.28 -12.69 -1.03
N GLN A 37 9.60 -11.63 -1.77
CA GLN A 37 8.66 -11.05 -2.72
C GLN A 37 8.27 -12.04 -3.83
N LYS A 38 9.23 -12.77 -4.41
CA LYS A 38 8.99 -13.77 -5.46
C LYS A 38 8.17 -14.95 -4.95
N THR A 39 8.46 -15.44 -3.74
CA THR A 39 7.71 -16.53 -3.10
C THR A 39 6.24 -16.15 -2.90
N GLN A 40 5.96 -14.93 -2.45
CA GLN A 40 4.58 -14.48 -2.26
C GLN A 40 3.91 -14.00 -3.56
N TRP A 41 4.67 -13.69 -4.61
CA TRP A 41 4.19 -13.07 -5.84
C TRP A 41 2.95 -13.75 -6.45
N PRO A 42 2.83 -15.08 -6.53
CA PRO A 42 1.63 -15.74 -7.08
C PRO A 42 0.34 -15.37 -6.34
N LYS A 43 0.40 -15.20 -5.01
CA LYS A 43 -0.73 -14.78 -4.18
C LYS A 43 -0.87 -13.25 -4.18
N HIS A 44 0.24 -12.54 -4.05
CA HIS A 44 0.24 -11.08 -3.96
C HIS A 44 -0.24 -10.42 -5.25
N LYS A 45 0.11 -10.94 -6.44
CA LYS A 45 -0.30 -10.34 -7.73
C LYS A 45 -1.82 -10.20 -7.89
N LEU A 46 -2.59 -11.06 -7.22
CA LEU A 46 -4.06 -11.05 -7.24
C LEU A 46 -4.63 -9.86 -6.46
N THR A 47 -3.93 -9.42 -5.41
CA THR A 47 -4.31 -8.29 -4.56
C THR A 47 -3.44 -7.04 -4.77
N CYS A 48 -2.43 -7.12 -5.65
CA CYS A 48 -1.48 -6.05 -5.91
C CYS A 48 -2.10 -4.94 -6.77
N LYS A 49 -2.76 -3.99 -6.11
CA LYS A 49 -3.35 -2.80 -6.72
C LYS A 49 -2.40 -1.62 -6.63
N PRO A 50 -2.18 -0.85 -7.71
CA PRO A 50 -1.36 0.34 -7.64
C PRO A 50 -1.97 1.35 -6.67
N ASN A 51 -1.14 1.96 -5.84
CA ASN A 51 -1.61 2.89 -4.81
C ASN A 51 -1.53 4.33 -5.31
N TYR A 52 -2.32 4.62 -6.35
CA TYR A 52 -2.41 5.93 -6.98
C TYR A 52 -2.80 7.03 -5.97
N TRP A 53 -3.50 6.67 -4.91
CA TRP A 53 -3.87 7.59 -3.84
C TRP A 53 -2.68 8.01 -3.00
N ARG A 54 -1.79 7.07 -2.62
CA ARG A 54 -0.59 7.40 -1.84
C ARG A 54 0.34 8.30 -2.65
N GLU A 55 0.50 8.06 -3.96
CA GLU A 55 1.28 8.95 -4.84
C GLU A 55 0.62 10.31 -5.06
N ALA A 56 -0.68 10.37 -5.31
CA ALA A 56 -1.40 11.63 -5.46
C ALA A 56 -1.38 12.45 -4.16
N ASN A 57 -1.54 11.81 -3.00
CA ASN A 57 -1.46 12.49 -1.71
C ASN A 57 -0.06 12.96 -1.34
N ASP A 58 0.95 12.18 -1.70
CA ASP A 58 2.35 12.53 -1.51
C ASP A 58 2.74 13.70 -2.42
N ALA A 59 2.24 13.72 -3.66
CA ALA A 59 2.36 14.87 -4.55
C ALA A 59 1.64 16.11 -4.01
N ILE A 60 0.39 15.99 -3.54
CA ILE A 60 -0.35 17.08 -2.89
C ILE A 60 0.37 17.57 -1.62
N GLY A 61 1.02 16.66 -0.88
CA GLY A 61 1.82 16.98 0.30
C GLY A 61 3.07 17.81 -0.01
N ARG A 62 3.76 17.49 -1.11
CA ARG A 62 4.91 18.27 -1.60
C ARG A 62 4.56 19.68 -2.06
N CYS A 63 3.36 19.89 -2.61
CA CYS A 63 2.89 21.22 -3.04
C CYS A 63 2.72 22.24 -1.89
N ILE A 64 2.91 21.84 -0.63
CA ILE A 64 2.92 22.74 0.54
C ILE A 64 4.27 23.45 0.68
N GLU A 65 5.38 22.81 0.29
CA GLU A 65 6.73 23.37 0.47
C GLU A 65 7.07 24.46 -0.56
N ASP A 66 6.44 24.41 -1.73
CA ASP A 66 6.58 25.41 -2.80
C ASP A 66 5.58 26.58 -2.70
N GLU A 67 4.83 26.70 -1.59
CA GLU A 67 3.88 27.81 -1.30
C GLU A 67 2.81 28.04 -2.40
N ALA A 68 2.48 26.98 -3.15
CA ALA A 68 1.51 27.00 -4.25
C ALA A 68 0.06 26.72 -3.82
N LEU A 69 -0.15 26.21 -2.60
CA LEU A 69 -1.48 25.98 -2.02
C LEU A 69 -1.50 26.28 -0.52
N ALA A 70 -2.55 26.94 -0.05
CA ALA A 70 -2.74 27.13 1.38
C ALA A 70 -3.11 25.81 2.08
N PRO A 71 -2.73 25.60 3.36
CA PRO A 71 -2.97 24.34 4.09
C PRO A 71 -4.44 23.88 4.12
N HIS A 72 -5.38 24.83 4.09
CA HIS A 72 -6.82 24.54 4.09
C HIS A 72 -7.34 24.02 2.73
N GLU A 73 -6.72 24.44 1.63
CA GLU A 73 -7.02 23.97 0.29
C GLU A 73 -6.55 22.52 0.11
N VAL A 74 -5.37 22.19 0.64
CA VAL A 74 -4.86 20.82 0.71
C VAL A 74 -5.79 19.89 1.49
N LYS A 75 -6.30 20.34 2.64
CA LYS A 75 -7.26 19.57 3.45
C LYS A 75 -8.55 19.27 2.66
N THR A 76 -9.03 20.25 1.90
CA THR A 76 -10.24 20.11 1.07
C THR A 76 -10.02 19.16 -0.10
N LEU A 77 -8.88 19.26 -0.79
CA LEU A 77 -8.53 18.36 -1.90
C LEU A 77 -8.33 16.91 -1.42
N LYS A 78 -7.67 16.71 -0.28
CA LYS A 78 -7.54 15.38 0.36
C LYS A 78 -8.91 14.77 0.69
N LEU A 79 -9.86 15.59 1.18
CA LEU A 79 -11.22 15.15 1.48
C LEU A 79 -11.99 14.75 0.22
N LYS A 80 -11.95 15.58 -0.83
CA LYS A 80 -12.57 15.29 -2.13
C LYS A 80 -12.00 14.02 -2.76
N LEU A 81 -10.68 13.85 -2.74
CA LEU A 81 -10.01 12.63 -3.22
C LEU A 81 -10.43 11.40 -2.41
N LYS A 82 -10.58 11.51 -1.09
CA LYS A 82 -11.06 10.43 -0.22
C LYS A 82 -12.49 10.00 -0.54
N CYS A 83 -13.38 10.93 -0.85
CA CYS A 83 -14.76 10.63 -1.28
C CYS A 83 -14.78 9.84 -2.60
N ILE A 84 -14.05 10.32 -3.62
CA ILE A 84 -13.97 9.66 -4.94
C ILE A 84 -13.41 8.22 -4.81
N VAL A 85 -12.40 8.01 -3.97
CA VAL A 85 -11.80 6.68 -3.75
C VAL A 85 -12.65 5.78 -2.85
N GLY A 86 -13.45 6.35 -1.94
CA GLY A 86 -14.44 5.61 -1.15
C GLY A 86 -15.48 4.92 -2.04
N GLU A 87 -15.85 5.54 -3.15
CA GLU A 87 -16.76 4.97 -4.15
C GLU A 87 -16.08 3.82 -4.93
N MET A 88 -14.79 3.95 -5.27
CA MET A 88 -14.02 2.92 -5.99
C MET A 88 -13.75 1.65 -5.16
N ASN A 89 -13.48 1.78 -3.85
CA ASN A 89 -13.24 0.64 -2.96
C ASN A 89 -14.50 -0.21 -2.68
N ASN A 90 -15.70 0.37 -2.82
CA ASN A 90 -16.96 -0.37 -2.65
C ASN A 90 -17.28 -1.26 -3.86
N LEU A 91 -16.79 -0.94 -5.06
CA LEU A 91 -16.99 -1.73 -6.30
C LEU A 91 -16.08 -2.96 -6.41
N ASP A 92 -15.04 -3.05 -5.57
CA ASP A 92 -14.06 -4.12 -5.59
C ASP A 92 -14.44 -5.34 -4.72
N ARG A 93 -15.53 -5.26 -3.94
CA ARG A 93 -15.99 -6.36 -3.07
C ARG A 93 -16.69 -7.50 -3.81
N ASP A 94 -17.23 -7.25 -5.00
CA ASP A 94 -18.05 -8.22 -5.74
C ASP A 94 -17.25 -9.11 -6.70
N ARG A 95 -15.91 -9.14 -6.59
CA ARG A 95 -15.03 -9.81 -7.57
C ARG A 95 -14.23 -10.99 -7.03
N ASN A 96 -14.72 -11.73 -6.02
CA ASN A 96 -14.18 -13.07 -5.78
C ASN A 96 -15.12 -14.02 -5.01
N PRO A 97 -15.85 -14.91 -5.72
CA PRO A 97 -16.58 -16.00 -5.07
C PRO A 97 -15.77 -17.29 -4.85
N GLU A 98 -14.56 -17.49 -5.41
CA GLU A 98 -13.91 -18.81 -5.35
C GLU A 98 -12.39 -18.76 -5.10
N ALA A 99 -12.00 -19.26 -3.93
CA ALA A 99 -10.68 -19.84 -3.69
C ALA A 99 -10.85 -21.08 -2.80
N SER A 100 -11.53 -22.07 -3.35
CA SER A 100 -11.55 -23.45 -2.88
C SER A 100 -10.25 -24.15 -3.29
N ASP A 101 -9.63 -24.78 -2.29
CA ASP A 101 -8.89 -26.05 -2.37
C ASP A 101 -7.70 -26.18 -3.34
N GLU A 102 -6.49 -26.41 -2.81
CA GLU A 102 -5.62 -27.52 -3.23
C GLU A 102 -4.34 -27.60 -2.34
N SER A 103 -4.41 -28.55 -1.41
CA SER A 103 -3.38 -29.54 -1.02
C SER A 103 -1.89 -29.19 -0.93
N LEU A 104 -1.36 -29.32 0.30
CA LEU A 104 0.06 -29.55 0.62
C LEU A 104 0.55 -30.89 0.05
N PRO A 105 1.86 -31.00 -0.25
CA PRO A 105 2.56 -32.26 -0.03
C PRO A 105 3.81 -32.12 0.86
N ASP A 106 4.09 -33.21 1.57
CA ASP A 106 5.23 -33.52 2.45
C ASP A 106 6.60 -33.58 1.72
#